data_AF-A0A3P6F9F4-F1
#
_entry.id   AF-A0A3P6F9F4-F1
#
_cell.length_a   1.000
_cell.length_b   1.000
_cell.length_c   1.000
_cell.angle_alpha   90.00
_cell.angle_beta   90.00
_cell.angle_gamma   90.00
#
_symmetry.space_group_name_H-M   'P 1'
#
loop_
_entity.id
_entity.type
_entity.pdbx_description
1 polymer ?
#
loop_
_entity_poly.entity_id
_entity_poly.type
_entity_poly.pdbx_seq_one_letter_code
_entity_poly.pdbx_strand_id
1 'polypeptide(L)' 'MQSLQGNKHKRRFTLLCWQSAIYWIWQERNKRLHQQFRPSETIISLITRQITDPISSYRLNSPALSSLYMQLWLSTET' A
#
# COMPACT_ATOMS: atom_id res chain seq x y z
N MET A 1 22.49 22.97 -10.95
CA MET A 1 22.10 22.52 -9.60
C MET A 1 21.20 21.30 -9.75
N GLN A 2 21.74 20.09 -9.54
CA GLN A 2 20.91 18.88 -9.48
C GLN A 2 20.06 18.97 -8.21
N SER A 3 18.74 19.07 -8.34
CA SER A 3 17.86 19.11 -7.18
C SER A 3 17.98 17.79 -6.41
N LEU A 4 18.30 17.84 -5.12
CA LEU A 4 18.23 16.72 -4.18
C LEU A 4 16.77 16.30 -3.89
N GLN A 5 15.93 16.23 -4.92
CA GLN A 5 14.57 15.73 -4.78
C GLN A 5 14.68 14.22 -4.63
N GLY A 6 14.50 13.74 -3.39
CA GLY A 6 14.40 12.31 -3.10
C GLY A 6 13.38 11.61 -4.00
N ASN A 7 13.54 10.30 -4.21
CA ASN A 7 12.73 9.54 -5.17
C ASN A 7 11.22 9.73 -4.90
N LYS A 8 10.57 10.51 -5.77
CA LYS A 8 9.14 10.88 -5.66
C LYS A 8 8.22 9.66 -5.60
N HIS A 9 8.57 8.60 -6.32
CA HIS A 9 7.80 7.35 -6.37
C HIS A 9 7.93 6.61 -5.06
N LYS A 10 9.14 6.52 -4.50
CA LYS A 10 9.38 5.93 -3.18
C LYS A 10 8.59 6.67 -2.09
N ARG A 11 8.63 8.01 -2.08
CA ARG A 11 7.85 8.81 -1.11
C ARG A 11 6.34 8.56 -1.24
N ARG A 12 5.80 8.61 -2.47
CA ARG A 12 4.37 8.38 -2.72
C ARG A 12 3.95 6.97 -2.31
N PHE A 13 4.79 5.98 -2.61
CA PHE A 13 4.57 4.59 -2.24
C PHE A 13 4.56 4.41 -0.71
N THR A 14 5.54 4.97 0.00
CA THR A 14 5.57 4.94 1.47
C THR A 14 4.31 5.55 2.08
N LEU A 15 3.83 6.69 1.55
CA LEU A 15 2.59 7.30 2.03
C LEU A 15 1.38 6.40 1.80
N LEU A 16 1.28 5.74 0.64
CA LEU A 16 0.22 4.78 0.35
C LEU A 16 0.23 3.62 1.36
N CYS A 17 1.39 3.05 1.66
CA CYS A 17 1.51 1.98 2.65
C CYS A 17 1.05 2.44 4.04
N TRP A 18 1.50 3.62 4.49
CA TRP A 18 1.09 4.20 5.77
C TRP A 18 -0.42 4.46 5.84
N GLN A 19 -0.99 5.06 4.79
CA GLN A 19 -2.42 5.34 4.73
C GLN A 19 -3.25 4.05 4.80
N SER A 20 -2.87 3.03 4.03
CA SER A 20 -3.52 1.71 4.05
C SER A 20 -3.45 1.05 5.42
N ALA A 21 -2.27 1.05 6.06
CA ALA A 21 -2.08 0.48 7.38
C ALA A 21 -2.93 1.20 8.45
N ILE A 22 -2.85 2.53 8.51
CA ILE A 22 -3.61 3.33 9.49
C ILE A 22 -5.11 3.11 9.31
N TYR A 23 -5.59 3.15 8.05
CA TYR A 23 -7.00 2.97 7.75
C TYR A 23 -7.53 1.60 8.21
N TRP A 24 -6.84 0.51 7.86
CA TRP A 24 -7.32 -0.83 8.17
C TRP A 24 -7.20 -1.18 9.66
N ILE A 25 -6.16 -0.70 10.35
CA ILE A 25 -6.04 -0.85 11.81
C ILE A 25 -7.16 -0.10 12.52
N TRP A 26 -7.44 1.14 12.10
CA TRP A 26 -8.53 1.93 12.66
C TRP A 26 -9.90 1.29 12.39
N GLN A 27 -10.13 0.79 11.16
CA GLN A 27 -11.35 0.07 10.79
C GLN A 27 -11.56 -1.20 11.62
N GLU A 28 -10.51 -2.01 11.83
CA GLU A 28 -10.61 -3.20 12.68
C GLU A 28 -10.98 -2.81 14.12
N ARG A 29 -10.30 -1.81 14.68
CA ARG A 29 -10.60 -1.35 16.05
C ARG A 29 -12.07 -0.94 16.18
N ASN A 30 -12.61 -0.22 15.21
CA ASN A 30 -14.03 0.15 15.21
C ASN A 30 -14.96 -1.05 15.07
N LYS A 31 -14.61 -2.01 14.21
CA LYS A 31 -15.41 -3.24 14.05
C LYS A 31 -15.48 -4.07 15.31
N ARG A 32 -14.39 -4.12 16.10
CA ARG A 32 -14.39 -4.78 17.41
C ARG A 32 -15.35 -4.15 18.40
N LEU A 33 -15.55 -2.83 18.36
CA LEU A 33 -16.57 -2.15 19.18
C LEU A 33 -17.99 -2.64 18.84
N HIS A 34 -18.20 -3.10 17.61
CA HIS A 34 -19.45 -3.71 17.14
C HIS A 34 -19.40 -5.25 17.14
N GLN A 35 -18.52 -5.86 17.95
CA GLN A 35 -18.35 -7.32 18.10
C GLN A 35 -18.01 -8.08 16.81
N GLN A 36 -17.50 -7.39 15.78
CA GLN A 36 -16.97 -8.01 14.56
C GLN A 36 -15.46 -8.09 14.67
N PHE A 37 -14.93 -9.30 14.88
CA PHE A 37 -13.50 -9.56 14.89
C PHE A 37 -13.04 -10.06 13.51
N ARG A 38 -11.92 -9.53 13.02
CA ARG A 38 -11.21 -10.13 11.89
C ARG A 38 -9.86 -10.69 12.36
N PRO A 39 -9.48 -11.88 11.87
CA PRO A 39 -8.13 -12.39 12.05
C PRO A 39 -7.08 -11.39 11.52
N SER A 40 -5.93 -11.35 12.17
CA SER A 40 -4.79 -10.51 11.76
C SER A 40 -4.39 -10.76 10.31
N GLU A 41 -4.38 -12.00 9.87
CA GLU A 41 -4.08 -12.40 8.49
C GLU A 41 -5.04 -11.76 7.47
N THR A 42 -6.33 -11.65 7.82
CA THR A 42 -7.32 -10.99 6.97
C THR A 42 -7.02 -9.50 6.83
N ILE A 43 -6.61 -8.85 7.91
CA ILE A 43 -6.25 -7.41 7.90
C ILE A 43 -4.99 -7.18 7.08
N ILE A 44 -3.98 -8.05 7.23
CA ILE A 44 -2.74 -8.00 6.44
C ILE A 44 -3.09 -8.17 4.94
N SER A 45 -3.92 -9.16 4.60
CA SER A 45 -4.36 -9.38 3.21
C SER A 45 -5.10 -8.16 2.63
N LEU A 46 -5.96 -7.53 3.42
CA LEU A 46 -6.68 -6.31 3.03
C LEU A 46 -5.74 -5.12 2.81
N ILE A 47 -4.73 -4.94 3.67
CA ILE A 47 -3.70 -3.91 3.51
C ILE A 47 -2.89 -4.17 2.24
N THR A 48 -2.46 -5.42 2.02
CA THR A 48 -1.69 -5.80 0.82
C THR A 48 -2.50 -5.50 -0.44
N ARG A 49 -3.77 -5.90 -0.51
CA ARG A 49 -4.66 -5.60 -1.65
C ARG A 49 -4.86 -4.10 -1.86
N GLN A 50 -5.06 -3.34 -0.79
CA GLN A 50 -5.19 -1.87 -0.85
C GLN A 50 -3.96 -1.20 -1.50
N ILE A 51 -2.78 -1.83 -1.42
CA ILE A 51 -1.54 -1.35 -2.02
C ILE A 51 -1.35 -1.90 -3.45
N THR A 52 -1.60 -3.19 -3.68
CA THR A 52 -1.30 -3.87 -4.96
C THR A 52 -2.37 -3.71 -6.03
N ASP A 53 -3.64 -3.50 -5.66
CA ASP A 53 -4.73 -3.28 -6.62
C ASP A 53 -4.54 -1.97 -7.40
N PRO A 54 -4.22 -0.81 -6.76
CA PRO A 54 -3.88 0.40 -7.48
C PRO A 54 -2.67 0.25 -8.40
N ILE A 55 -1.62 -0.46 -7.96
CA ILE A 55 -0.43 -0.74 -8.80
C ILE A 55 -0.84 -1.50 -10.06
N SER A 56 -1.71 -2.49 -9.90
CA SER A 56 -2.23 -3.30 -11.00
C SER A 56 -3.09 -2.48 -11.96
N SER A 57 -3.87 -1.52 -11.45
CA SER A 57 -4.70 -0.63 -12.28
C SER A 57 -3.86 0.23 -13.26
N TYR A 58 -2.62 0.58 -12.89
CA TYR A 58 -1.72 1.31 -13.77
C TYR A 58 -1.16 0.47 -14.93
N ARG A 59 -1.32 -0.87 -14.95
CA ARG A 59 -0.72 -1.71 -16.01
C ARG A 59 -1.17 -1.32 -17.41
N LEU A 60 -2.45 -0.98 -17.59
CA LEU A 60 -2.99 -0.63 -18.91
C LEU A 60 -2.63 0.80 -19.33
N ASN A 61 -2.66 1.74 -18.39
CA ASN A 61 -2.48 3.16 -18.67
C ASN A 61 -1.00 3.61 -18.63
N SER A 62 -0.17 2.95 -17.82
CA SER A 62 1.24 3.30 -17.61
C SER A 62 2.04 2.08 -17.13
N PRO A 63 2.37 1.14 -18.03
CA PRO A 63 3.06 -0.10 -17.69
C PRO A 63 4.38 0.11 -16.92
N ALA A 64 5.16 1.13 -17.30
CA ALA A 64 6.43 1.45 -16.66
C ALA A 64 6.25 1.88 -15.19
N LEU A 65 5.22 2.67 -14.89
CA LEU A 65 4.91 3.09 -13.52
C LEU A 65 4.41 1.92 -12.67
N SER A 66 3.57 1.06 -13.25
CA SER A 66 3.10 -0.15 -12.57
C SER A 66 4.28 -1.06 -12.22
N SER A 67 5.20 -1.30 -13.16
CA SER A 67 6.41 -2.09 -12.94
C SER A 67 7.29 -1.49 -11.84
N LEU A 68 7.54 -0.17 -11.88
CA LEU A 68 8.33 0.53 -10.87
C LEU A 68 7.75 0.38 -9.45
N TYR A 69 6.44 0.58 -9.27
CA TYR A 69 5.83 0.43 -7.96
C TYR A 69 5.79 -1.03 -7.49
N MET A 70 5.58 -1.98 -8.40
CA MET A 70 5.61 -3.40 -8.06
C MET A 70 7.01 -3.86 -7.62
N GLN A 71 8.07 -3.38 -8.31
CA GLN A 71 9.45 -3.62 -7.90
C GLN A 71 9.74 -3.01 -6.52
N LEU A 72 9.26 -1.79 -6.26
CA LEU A 72 9.38 -1.18 -4.94
C LEU A 72 8.67 -2.01 -3.85
N TRP A 73 7.47 -2.55 -4.13
CA TRP A 73 6.78 -3.46 -3.21
C TRP A 73 7.56 -4.74 -2.94
N LEU A 74 7.99 -5.45 -3.99
CA LEU A 74 8.74 -6.70 -3.85
C LEU A 74 10.09 -6.49 -3.15
N SER A 75 10.71 -5.32 -3.30
CA SER A 75 11.94 -4.97 -2.57
C SER A 75 11.75 -4.82 -1.05
N THR A 76 10.51 -4.81 -0.55
CA THR A 76 10.20 -4.77 0.89
C THR A 76 9.95 -6.15 1.50
N GLU A 77 9.85 -7.20 0.69
CA GLU A 77 9.58 -8.59 1.14
C GLU A 77 10.87 -9.40 1.43
N THR A 78 12.05 -8.78 1.32
CA THR A 78 13.37 -9.37 1.67
C THR A 78 13.71 -9.18 3.15
#